data_AF-A0A524QKU8-F1
#
_entry.id   AF-A0A524QKU8-F1
#
_cell.length_a   1.000
_cell.length_b   1.000
_cell.length_c   1.000
_cell.angle_alpha   90.00
_cell.angle_beta   90.00
_cell.angle_gamma   90.00
#
_symmetry.space_group_name_H-M   'P 1'
#
loop_
_entity.id
_entity.type
_entity.pdbx_description
1 polymer ?
#
loop_
_entity_poly.entity_id
_entity_poly.type
_entity_poly.pdbx_seq_one_letter_code
_entity_poly.pdbx_strand_id
1 'polypeptide(L)'
;MPRTADSQVQDLIRNNGADVSLAMDIASDMVDAMLPSTLGLSETILERIELFLSAHIYELQTRDGALAAQTIGEATERYHDIFGPGLASTKYGQMAITLDTTLTLARAAANTASPNKQDARFLVI
;
A
#
# COMPACT_ATOMS: atom_id res chain seq x y z
N MET A 1 10.04 -10.32 -11.37
CA MET A 1 11.04 -10.53 -10.30
C MET A 1 11.12 -9.24 -9.52
N PRO A 2 11.06 -9.28 -8.18
CA PRO A 2 11.18 -8.08 -7.36
C PRO A 2 12.49 -7.33 -7.63
N ARG A 3 12.37 -6.01 -7.76
CA ARG A 3 13.50 -5.07 -7.84
C ARG A 3 14.12 -4.82 -6.46
N THR A 4 13.31 -4.96 -5.42
CA THR A 4 13.70 -4.74 -4.02
C THR A 4 14.16 -6.03 -3.36
N ALA A 5 15.00 -5.91 -2.33
CA ALA A 5 15.48 -7.04 -1.53
C ALA A 5 14.66 -7.20 -0.23
N ASP A 6 14.46 -8.45 0.20
CA ASP A 6 13.72 -8.81 1.40
C ASP A 6 14.21 -8.05 2.64
N SER A 7 15.53 -7.90 2.79
CA SER A 7 16.14 -7.19 3.91
C SER A 7 15.74 -5.72 3.96
N GLN A 8 15.59 -5.06 2.81
CA GLN A 8 15.18 -3.64 2.76
C GLN A 8 13.73 -3.47 3.23
N VAL A 9 12.84 -4.40 2.83
CA VAL A 9 11.45 -4.40 3.27
C VAL A 9 11.38 -4.66 4.77
N GLN A 10 12.10 -5.68 5.25
CA GLN A 10 12.18 -6.05 6.67
C GLN A 10 12.72 -4.91 7.55
N ASP A 11 13.76 -4.22 7.10
CA ASP A 11 14.31 -3.04 7.77
C ASP A 11 13.27 -1.90 7.84
N LEU A 12 12.51 -1.68 6.76
CA LEU A 12 11.49 -0.64 6.68
C LEU A 12 10.30 -0.89 7.62
N ILE A 13 9.86 -2.15 7.73
CA ILE A 13 8.80 -2.56 8.66
C ILE A 13 9.32 -2.82 10.08
N ARG A 14 10.64 -2.77 10.30
CA ARG A 14 11.33 -3.09 11.56
C ARG A 14 11.02 -4.49 12.08
N ASN A 15 10.94 -5.47 11.17
CA ASN A 15 10.67 -6.87 11.50
C ASN A 15 11.55 -7.82 10.66
N ASN A 16 12.70 -8.18 11.21
CA ASN A 16 13.76 -8.94 10.52
C ASN A 16 13.48 -10.44 10.39
N GLY A 17 12.34 -10.93 10.89
CA GLY A 17 11.90 -12.32 10.74
C GLY A 17 10.61 -12.47 9.94
N ALA A 18 10.10 -11.38 9.37
CA ALA A 18 8.88 -11.39 8.58
C ALA A 18 9.09 -12.10 7.24
N ASP A 19 8.18 -13.01 6.91
CA ASP A 19 8.02 -13.45 5.52
C ASP A 19 7.31 -12.34 4.73
N VAL A 20 8.06 -11.73 3.80
CA VAL A 20 7.61 -10.62 2.95
C VAL A 20 7.48 -11.04 1.48
N SER A 21 7.76 -12.30 1.16
CA SER A 21 7.85 -12.81 -0.23
C SER A 21 6.59 -12.53 -1.03
N LEU A 22 5.42 -12.92 -0.52
CA LEU A 22 4.14 -12.69 -1.16
C LEU A 22 3.84 -11.19 -1.35
N ALA A 23 4.18 -10.36 -0.36
CA ALA A 23 3.96 -8.93 -0.45
C ALA A 23 4.83 -8.28 -1.54
N MET A 24 6.06 -8.75 -1.68
CA MET A 24 7.01 -8.29 -2.71
C MET A 24 6.60 -8.74 -4.11
N ASP A 25 6.12 -9.98 -4.26
CA ASP A 25 5.62 -10.47 -5.55
C ASP A 25 4.43 -9.63 -6.04
N ILE A 26 3.44 -9.39 -5.16
CA ILE A 26 2.28 -8.55 -5.49
C ILE A 26 2.72 -7.12 -5.80
N ALA A 27 3.63 -6.54 -5.02
CA ALA A 27 4.14 -5.19 -5.28
C ALA A 27 4.83 -5.09 -6.64
N SER A 28 5.61 -6.10 -7.02
CA SER A 28 6.30 -6.18 -8.31
C SER A 28 5.30 -6.21 -9.46
N ASP A 29 4.29 -7.08 -9.36
CA ASP A 29 3.22 -7.19 -10.36
C ASP A 29 2.44 -5.87 -10.48
N MET A 30 2.19 -5.18 -9.36
CA MET A 30 1.53 -3.87 -9.36
C MET A 30 2.37 -2.81 -10.04
N VAL A 31 3.68 -2.73 -9.75
CA VAL A 31 4.58 -1.77 -10.41
C VAL A 31 4.66 -2.06 -11.90
N ASP A 32 4.80 -3.33 -12.30
CA ASP A 32 4.89 -3.70 -13.72
C ASP A 32 3.59 -3.40 -14.47
N ALA A 33 2.43 -3.63 -13.86
CA ALA A 33 1.13 -3.38 -14.47
C ALA A 33 0.74 -1.90 -14.52
N MET A 34 1.04 -1.14 -13.45
CA MET A 34 0.55 0.22 -13.28
C MET A 34 1.58 1.28 -13.65
N LEU A 35 2.87 0.99 -13.48
CA LEU A 35 3.96 1.93 -13.69
C LEU A 35 4.96 1.39 -14.72
N PRO A 36 4.53 1.14 -15.97
CA PRO A 36 5.45 0.68 -17.00
C PRO A 36 6.57 1.71 -17.21
N SER A 37 7.77 1.22 -17.54
CA SER A 37 8.97 2.04 -17.80
C SER A 37 8.77 3.13 -18.86
N THR A 38 7.73 3.01 -19.69
CA THR A 38 7.31 4.03 -20.67
C THR A 38 6.80 5.33 -20.03
N LEU A 39 6.48 5.34 -18.74
CA LEU A 39 6.05 6.54 -18.02
C LEU A 39 7.21 7.48 -17.62
N GLY A 40 8.46 7.09 -17.87
CA GLY A 40 9.63 7.95 -17.66
C GLY A 40 10.08 8.08 -16.20
N LEU A 41 9.65 7.17 -15.33
CA LEU A 41 10.20 7.05 -13.97
C LEU A 41 11.59 6.41 -14.03
N SER A 42 12.51 6.86 -13.18
CA SER A 42 13.82 6.22 -13.06
C SER A 42 13.69 4.88 -12.32
N GLU A 43 14.57 3.94 -12.65
CA GLU A 43 14.61 2.62 -11.98
C GLU A 43 14.75 2.76 -10.46
N THR A 44 15.51 3.74 -9.97
CA THR A 44 15.63 4.02 -8.52
C THR A 44 14.31 4.46 -7.89
N ILE A 45 13.45 5.19 -8.61
CA ILE A 45 12.13 5.57 -8.10
C ILE A 45 11.18 4.38 -8.14
N LEU A 46 11.22 3.57 -9.20
CA LEU A 46 10.43 2.35 -9.30
C LEU A 46 10.77 1.36 -8.18
N GLU A 47 12.07 1.17 -7.89
CA GLU A 47 12.53 0.35 -6.76
C GLU A 47 12.00 0.88 -5.42
N ARG A 48 12.07 2.21 -5.20
CA ARG A 48 11.53 2.80 -3.95
C ARG A 48 10.02 2.66 -3.86
N ILE A 49 9.29 2.84 -4.95
CA ILE A 49 7.84 2.65 -4.98
C ILE A 49 7.49 1.19 -4.66
N GLU A 50 8.19 0.23 -5.27
CA GLU A 50 8.02 -1.20 -4.99
C GLU A 50 8.29 -1.54 -3.52
N LEU A 51 9.32 -0.92 -2.91
CA LEU A 51 9.65 -1.10 -1.50
C LEU A 51 8.52 -0.65 -0.59
N PHE A 52 7.96 0.54 -0.85
CA PHE A 52 6.86 1.09 -0.07
C PHE A 52 5.53 0.34 -0.32
N LEU A 53 5.29 -0.15 -1.54
CA LEU A 53 4.13 -1.01 -1.85
C LEU A 53 4.25 -2.37 -1.16
N SER A 54 5.43 -2.98 -1.13
CA SER A 54 5.68 -4.23 -0.42
C SER A 54 5.38 -4.09 1.07
N ALA A 55 5.90 -3.03 1.70
CA ALA A 55 5.61 -2.74 3.11
C ALA A 55 4.13 -2.43 3.36
N HIS A 56 3.46 -1.74 2.42
CA HIS A 56 2.03 -1.48 2.50
C HIS A 56 1.21 -2.78 2.48
N ILE A 57 1.48 -3.68 1.52
CA ILE A 57 0.79 -4.96 1.38
C ILE A 57 1.03 -5.84 2.60
N TYR A 58 2.28 -5.91 3.09
CA TYR A 58 2.60 -6.64 4.31
C TYR A 58 1.83 -6.10 5.53
N GLU A 59 1.75 -4.77 5.68
CA GLU A 59 1.02 -4.15 6.79
C GLU A 59 -0.47 -4.47 6.72
N LEU A 60 -1.07 -4.51 5.52
CA LEU A 60 -2.47 -4.92 5.32
C LEU A 60 -2.73 -6.40 5.65
N GLN A 61 -1.72 -7.27 5.49
CA GLN A 61 -1.85 -8.70 5.80
C GLN A 61 -1.66 -8.99 7.29
N THR A 62 -0.84 -8.20 7.99
CA THR A 62 -0.42 -8.49 9.36
C THR A 62 -1.19 -7.73 10.43
N ARG A 63 -1.70 -6.54 10.10
CA ARG A 63 -2.70 -5.86 10.91
C ARG A 63 -4.06 -6.30 10.37
N ASP A 64 -5.02 -6.60 11.23
CA ASP A 64 -6.39 -7.03 10.88
C ASP A 64 -7.20 -5.95 10.09
N GLY A 65 -6.62 -5.37 9.05
CA GLY A 65 -7.07 -4.15 8.40
C GLY A 65 -6.81 -2.88 9.23
N ALA A 66 -7.43 -1.78 8.79
CA ALA A 66 -7.46 -0.53 9.54
C ALA A 66 -8.29 -0.71 10.81
N LEU A 67 -7.66 -1.14 11.90
CA LEU A 67 -8.28 -1.29 13.22
C LEU A 67 -8.70 0.10 13.72
N ALA A 68 -9.95 0.48 13.46
CA ALA A 68 -10.44 1.86 13.59
C ALA A 68 -10.43 2.39 15.03
N ALA A 69 -10.54 1.49 16.02
CA ALA A 69 -10.38 1.81 17.43
C ALA A 69 -10.10 0.53 18.22
N GLN A 70 -9.13 0.58 19.13
CA GLN A 70 -8.95 -0.43 20.17
C GLN A 70 -9.19 0.24 21.52
N THR A 71 -10.17 -0.26 22.27
CA THR A 71 -10.40 0.17 23.66
C THR A 71 -9.84 -0.91 24.58
N ILE A 72 -8.85 -0.56 25.40
CA ILE A 72 -8.29 -1.45 26.42
C ILE A 72 -8.58 -0.84 27.78
N GLY A 73 -9.63 -1.34 28.45
CA GLY A 73 -10.10 -0.77 29.72
C GLY A 73 -10.67 0.64 29.54
N GLU A 74 -10.16 1.61 30.29
CA GLU A 74 -10.53 3.05 30.18
C GLU A 74 -9.62 3.83 29.21
N ALA A 75 -8.57 3.21 28.68
CA ALA A 75 -7.67 3.87 27.74
C ALA A 75 -8.23 3.77 26.31
N THR A 76 -8.50 4.94 25.72
CA THR A 76 -8.82 5.07 24.29
C THR A 76 -7.62 5.64 23.56
N GLU A 77 -6.97 4.82 22.74
CA GLU A 77 -5.94 5.29 21.82
C GLU A 77 -6.60 5.67 20.48
N ARG A 78 -6.47 6.94 20.07
CA ARG A 78 -6.92 7.42 18.75
C ARG A 78 -5.70 7.86 17.97
N TYR A 79 -5.33 7.10 16.95
CA TYR A 79 -4.35 7.54 15.97
C TYR A 79 -5.01 8.56 15.03
N HIS A 80 -4.24 9.55 14.58
CA HIS A 80 -4.74 10.54 13.62
C HIS A 80 -5.25 9.85 12.36
N ASP A 81 -6.54 10.06 12.08
CA ASP A 81 -7.34 9.45 11.01
C ASP A 81 -7.02 10.03 9.62
N ILE A 82 -5.73 10.22 9.32
CA ILE A 82 -5.25 10.65 7.99
C ILE A 82 -4.98 9.41 7.12
N PHE A 83 -5.71 8.32 7.34
CA PHE A 83 -5.63 7.13 6.50
C PHE A 83 -6.84 7.11 5.58
N GLY A 84 -6.58 7.23 4.28
CA GLY A 84 -7.62 7.10 3.26
C GLY A 84 -7.87 5.63 2.90
N PRO A 85 -8.86 5.33 2.07
CA PRO A 85 -9.10 3.97 1.58
C PRO A 85 -8.01 3.52 0.60
N GLY A 86 -7.86 2.21 0.42
CA GLY A 86 -6.93 1.60 -0.52
C GLY A 86 -5.47 1.93 -0.22
N LEU A 87 -4.71 2.38 -1.22
CA LEU A 87 -3.29 2.74 -1.08
C LEU A 87 -3.03 3.86 -0.05
N ALA A 88 -4.02 4.66 0.31
CA ALA A 88 -3.85 5.69 1.34
C ALA A 88 -4.04 5.17 2.78
N SER A 89 -4.32 3.88 2.97
CA SER A 89 -4.68 3.30 4.28
C SER A 89 -3.50 3.05 5.21
N THR A 90 -2.27 3.13 4.68
CA THR A 90 -1.07 3.05 5.50
C THR A 90 -0.07 4.13 5.12
N LYS A 91 0.84 4.45 6.05
CA LYS A 91 1.91 5.43 5.80
C LYS A 91 2.82 5.01 4.63
N TYR A 92 2.99 3.71 4.42
CA TYR A 92 3.81 3.18 3.34
C TYR A 92 3.13 3.40 1.98
N GLY A 93 1.82 3.13 1.88
CA GLY A 93 1.08 3.38 0.66
C GLY A 93 0.97 4.87 0.31
N GLN A 94 0.84 5.74 1.32
CA GLN A 94 0.91 7.20 1.12
C GLN A 94 2.27 7.67 0.58
N MET A 95 3.35 7.06 1.06
CA MET A 95 4.70 7.34 0.56
C MET A 95 4.88 6.87 -0.89
N ALA A 96 4.35 5.68 -1.24
CA ALA A 96 4.36 5.19 -2.62
C ALA A 96 3.62 6.17 -3.57
N ILE A 97 2.45 6.67 -3.16
CA ILE A 97 1.70 7.71 -3.91
C ILE A 97 2.52 8.98 -4.07
N THR A 98 3.25 9.41 -3.02
CA THR A 98 4.04 10.65 -3.04
C THR A 98 5.23 10.54 -3.99
N LEU A 99 5.84 9.35 -4.11
CA LEU A 99 6.97 9.10 -5.01
C LEU A 99 6.56 8.98 -6.48
N ASP A 100 5.31 8.59 -6.75
CA ASP A 100 4.78 8.49 -8.10
C ASP A 100 4.40 9.86 -8.69
N THR A 101 5.33 10.46 -9.43
CA THR A 101 5.11 11.73 -10.14
C THR A 101 4.17 11.62 -11.33
N THR A 102 3.80 10.40 -11.76
CA THR A 102 2.87 10.17 -12.88
C THR A 102 1.40 10.31 -12.47
N LEU A 103 1.14 10.36 -11.15
CA LEU A 103 -0.20 10.39 -10.54
C LEU A 103 -1.03 9.13 -10.78
N THR A 104 -0.42 8.04 -11.25
CA THR A 104 -1.12 6.79 -11.55
C THR A 104 -1.61 6.12 -10.26
N LEU A 105 -0.74 6.02 -9.25
CA LEU A 105 -1.09 5.49 -7.94
C LEU A 105 -2.07 6.41 -7.20
N ALA A 106 -1.92 7.73 -7.36
CA ALA A 106 -2.85 8.70 -6.79
C ALA A 106 -4.27 8.53 -7.35
N ARG A 107 -4.39 8.32 -8.68
CA ARG A 107 -5.68 8.03 -9.34
C ARG A 107 -6.26 6.70 -8.91
N ALA A 108 -5.45 5.66 -8.79
CA ALA A 108 -5.90 4.35 -8.30
C ALA A 108 -6.43 4.43 -6.85
N ALA A 109 -5.76 5.19 -5.99
CA ALA A 109 -6.22 5.45 -4.62
C ALA A 109 -7.56 6.21 -4.62
N ALA A 110 -7.69 7.24 -5.45
CA ALA A 110 -8.93 8.03 -5.56
C ALA A 110 -10.12 7.19 -6.07
N ASN A 111 -9.91 6.31 -7.04
CA ASN A 111 -10.95 5.41 -7.55
C ASN A 111 -11.46 4.45 -6.45
N THR A 112 -10.56 4.01 -5.57
CA THR A 112 -10.92 3.19 -4.41
C THR A 112 -11.73 3.98 -3.38
N ALA A 113 -11.48 5.29 -3.27
CA ALA A 113 -12.21 6.17 -2.35
C ALA A 113 -13.62 6.53 -2.81
N SER A 114 -13.88 6.49 -4.12
CA SER A 114 -15.18 6.78 -4.71
C SER A 114 -15.52 5.71 -5.74
N PRO A 115 -15.78 4.46 -5.32
CA PRO A 115 -16.14 3.40 -6.26
C PRO A 115 -17.44 3.79 -6.96
N ASN A 116 -17.46 3.69 -8.29
CA ASN A 116 -18.64 3.98 -9.08
C ASN A 116 -19.79 3.08 -8.60
N LYS A 117 -20.83 3.68 -8.01
CA LYS A 117 -21.97 2.95 -7.43
C LYS A 117 -22.72 2.09 -8.46
N GLN A 118 -22.56 2.38 -9.77
CA GLN A 118 -23.15 1.59 -10.85
C GLN A 118 -22.41 0.27 -11.11
N ASP A 119 -21.12 0.18 -10.76
CA ASP A 119 -20.29 -1.02 -10.94
C ASP A 119 -20.19 -1.88 -9.67
N ALA A 120 -20.64 -1.36 -8.52
CA ALA A 120 -20.71 -2.07 -7.26
C ALA A 120 -21.85 -3.12 -7.29
N ARG A 121 -21.57 -4.31 -7.84
CA ARG A 121 -22.48 -5.46 -7.91
C ARG A 121 -22.78 -6.08 -6.53
N PHE A 122 -23.35 -5.33 -5.61
CA PHE A 122 -24.03 -5.88 -4.44
C PHE A 122 -25.53 -5.68 -4.63
N LEU A 123 -26.15 -6.69 -5.25
CA LEU A 123 -27.59 -6.87 -5.20
C LEU A 123 -27.93 -7.29 -3.77
N VAL A 124 -28.36 -6.34 -2.94
CA VAL A 124 -29.06 -6.67 -1.71
C VAL A 124 -30.45 -7.14 -2.14
N ILE A 125 -30.68 -8.46 -2.06
CA ILE A 125 -32.00 -9.08 -2.15
C ILE A 125 -32.61 -9.05 -0.74
#